data_AF-A0AA39PPS8-F1
#
_entry.id   AF-A0AA39PPS8-F1
#
_cell.length_a   1.000
_cell.length_b   1.000
_cell.length_c   1.000
_cell.angle_alpha   90.00
_cell.angle_beta   90.00
_cell.angle_gamma   90.00
#
_symmetry.space_group_name_H-M   'P 1'
#
loop_
_entity.id
_entity.type
_entity.pdbx_description
1 polymer ?
#
loop_
_entity_poly.entity_id
_entity_poly.type
_entity_poly.pdbx_seq_one_letter_code
_entity_poly.pdbx_strand_id
1 'polypeptide(L)'
;MKSPRSDGGKDILDIITRNKAITVTWIKSLLNYGDNHALWTYFADALMAHHAPKCAPESEEFTKMSLFLQLWKTKTQKLPQDLKEIMQVSKKHGVQLEGLAFSRATMGQMLLWLHSEADKKRHLHSNQKESRCLKETHGAQWVQDAEVLAKCLKLPGHRNNKKCRCQRCVIAQGQGCTNPNKCYKRAEILLRALPLKWNPLHEQPEDSEPPVDTSEDNGIQQDHGIERTFNRNLTDAGTLADAFRIFTRGKVCSELPPPRIDWEESDCGGTHDSETPQTIYTDGGCTNNGDKNAIASVGIWFGQNDP
;
A
#
# COMPACT_ATOMS: atom_id res chain seq x y z
N MET A 1 22.20 -6.77 32.35
CA MET A 1 22.10 -5.50 33.11
C MET A 1 22.76 -4.44 32.26
N LYS A 2 21.99 -3.45 31.81
CA LYS A 2 22.37 -2.49 30.78
C LYS A 2 23.05 -1.27 31.44
N SER A 3 24.26 -1.46 31.94
CA SER A 3 25.07 -0.34 32.42
C SER A 3 25.83 0.24 31.23
N PRO A 4 25.87 1.58 31.06
CA PRO A 4 26.70 2.22 30.05
C PRO A 4 28.17 1.78 30.17
N ARG A 5 28.94 1.84 29.08
CA ARG A 5 30.39 1.57 29.12
C ARG A 5 31.11 2.47 30.13
N SER A 6 30.61 3.68 30.37
CA SER A 6 31.13 4.61 31.39
C SER A 6 31.06 4.05 32.81
N ASP A 7 30.15 3.12 33.07
CA ASP A 7 29.87 2.58 34.40
C ASP A 7 30.36 1.12 34.53
N GLY A 8 31.28 0.69 33.66
CA GLY A 8 31.84 -0.67 33.66
C GLY A 8 30.91 -1.74 33.07
N GLY A 9 29.80 -1.35 32.43
CA GLY A 9 28.92 -2.27 31.72
C GLY A 9 29.45 -2.63 30.35
N LYS A 10 29.26 -3.89 29.94
CA LYS A 10 29.75 -4.38 28.63
C LYS A 10 28.86 -3.97 27.43
N ASP A 11 27.74 -3.28 27.67
CA ASP A 11 26.74 -2.87 26.65
C ASP A 11 26.32 -4.00 25.69
N ILE A 12 26.27 -5.24 26.19
CA ILE A 12 26.24 -6.45 25.34
C ILE A 12 24.89 -6.71 24.66
N LEU A 13 23.76 -6.28 25.25
CA LEU A 13 22.45 -6.53 24.65
C LEU A 13 21.33 -5.69 25.29
N ASP A 14 20.60 -4.95 24.45
CA ASP A 14 19.35 -4.31 24.83
C ASP A 14 18.16 -5.27 24.63
N ILE A 15 17.84 -6.04 25.67
CA ILE A 15 16.72 -7.01 25.66
C ILE A 15 15.40 -6.34 25.25
N ILE A 16 15.17 -5.10 25.69
CA ILE A 16 13.92 -4.38 25.39
C ILE A 16 13.84 -4.07 23.88
N THR A 17 14.95 -3.65 23.27
CA THR A 17 15.01 -3.38 21.83
C THR A 17 14.93 -4.67 21.02
N ARG A 18 15.58 -5.74 21.49
CA ARG A 18 15.46 -7.08 20.87
C ARG A 18 14.01 -7.58 20.88
N ASN A 19 13.30 -7.47 22.00
CA ASN A 19 11.91 -7.91 22.10
C ASN A 19 11.01 -7.13 21.13
N LYS A 20 11.21 -5.80 21.01
CA LYS A 20 10.50 -5.00 20.00
C LYS A 20 10.81 -5.42 18.58
N ALA A 21 12.07 -5.74 18.27
CA ALA A 21 12.46 -6.25 16.95
C ALA A 21 11.79 -7.61 16.64
N ILE A 22 11.64 -8.47 17.66
CA ILE A 22 10.82 -9.68 17.54
C ILE A 22 9.40 -9.28 17.18
N THR A 23 8.75 -8.38 17.92
CA THR A 23 7.39 -7.89 17.61
C THR A 23 7.27 -7.33 16.19
N VAL A 24 8.28 -6.64 15.65
CA VAL A 24 8.30 -6.19 14.26
C VAL A 24 8.22 -7.36 13.27
N THR A 25 8.82 -8.50 13.60
CA THR A 25 8.69 -9.73 12.78
C THR A 25 7.26 -10.27 12.79
N TRP A 26 6.58 -10.22 13.94
CA TRP A 26 5.15 -10.57 14.03
C TRP A 26 4.28 -9.58 13.25
N ILE A 27 4.58 -8.29 13.31
CA ILE A 27 3.91 -7.25 12.50
C ILE A 27 4.10 -7.55 11.02
N LYS A 28 5.33 -7.85 10.55
CA LYS A 28 5.57 -8.23 9.15
C LYS A 28 4.71 -9.43 8.74
N SER A 29 4.59 -10.44 9.58
CA SER A 29 3.73 -11.59 9.32
C SER A 29 2.24 -11.22 9.28
N LEU A 30 1.79 -10.30 10.14
CA LEU A 30 0.41 -9.81 10.20
C LEU A 30 0.01 -8.96 8.98
N LEU A 31 0.96 -8.25 8.38
CA LEU A 31 0.75 -7.39 7.22
C LEU A 31 0.93 -8.13 5.89
N ASN A 32 1.28 -9.41 5.92
CA ASN A 32 1.48 -10.21 4.73
C ASN A 32 0.15 -10.77 4.22
N TYR A 33 -0.58 -10.00 3.41
CA TYR A 33 -1.88 -10.39 2.87
C TYR A 33 -1.81 -11.33 1.64
N GLY A 34 -0.62 -11.77 1.22
CA GLY A 34 -0.43 -12.67 0.09
C GLY A 34 -0.52 -14.16 0.46
N ASP A 35 -0.03 -15.03 -0.43
CA ASP A 35 -0.13 -16.50 -0.28
C ASP A 35 0.56 -17.07 0.97
N ASN A 36 1.49 -16.30 1.55
CA ASN A 36 2.24 -16.67 2.77
C ASN A 36 1.61 -16.07 4.05
N HIS A 37 0.31 -15.78 4.06
CA HIS A 37 -0.38 -15.26 5.23
C HIS A 37 -0.46 -16.31 6.34
N ALA A 38 0.17 -16.05 7.48
CA ALA A 38 0.30 -17.04 8.55
C ALA A 38 -1.05 -17.28 9.26
N LEU A 39 -1.42 -18.53 9.54
CA LEU A 39 -2.75 -18.88 10.08
C LEU A 39 -3.19 -18.05 11.31
N TRP A 40 -2.26 -17.72 12.22
CA TRP A 40 -2.56 -16.97 13.43
C TRP A 40 -3.07 -15.54 13.17
N THR A 41 -2.75 -14.96 12.02
CA THR A 41 -3.12 -13.58 11.67
C THR A 41 -4.62 -13.47 11.41
N TYR A 42 -5.25 -14.49 10.82
CA TYR A 42 -6.71 -14.56 10.68
C TYR A 42 -7.42 -14.49 12.04
N PHE A 43 -6.87 -15.20 13.05
CA PHE A 43 -7.39 -15.13 14.42
C PHE A 43 -7.14 -13.75 15.04
N ALA A 44 -5.96 -13.16 14.81
CA ALA A 44 -5.64 -11.82 15.29
C ALA A 44 -6.61 -10.76 14.73
N ASP A 45 -6.83 -10.78 13.42
CA ASP A 45 -7.76 -9.90 12.71
C ASP A 45 -9.19 -10.06 13.20
N ALA A 46 -9.67 -11.31 13.33
CA ALA A 46 -11.00 -11.60 13.88
C ALA A 46 -11.16 -11.08 15.33
N LEU A 47 -10.16 -11.28 16.18
CA LEU A 47 -10.16 -10.75 17.56
C LEU A 47 -10.18 -9.22 17.59
N MET A 48 -9.36 -8.58 16.75
CA MET A 48 -9.33 -7.13 16.63
C MET A 48 -10.67 -6.58 16.14
N ALA A 49 -11.29 -7.21 15.14
CA ALA A 49 -12.58 -6.85 14.57
C ALA A 49 -13.72 -7.02 15.59
N HIS A 50 -13.74 -8.13 16.32
CA HIS A 50 -14.72 -8.41 17.38
C HIS A 50 -14.74 -7.33 18.47
N HIS A 51 -13.57 -6.74 18.77
CA HIS A 51 -13.44 -5.66 19.76
C HIS A 51 -13.53 -4.24 19.18
N ALA A 52 -13.88 -4.08 17.90
CA ALA A 52 -14.13 -2.77 17.31
C ALA A 52 -15.38 -2.11 17.92
N PRO A 53 -15.39 -0.78 18.18
CA PRO A 53 -16.59 -0.06 18.55
C PRO A 53 -17.71 -0.28 17.53
N LYS A 54 -18.97 -0.14 17.98
CA LYS A 54 -20.14 -0.02 17.10
C LYS A 54 -20.09 1.32 16.35
N CYS A 55 -19.08 1.51 15.49
CA CYS A 55 -18.96 2.65 14.57
C CYS A 55 -19.59 2.34 13.21
N ALA A 56 -19.97 1.08 12.97
CA ALA A 56 -20.69 0.62 11.80
C ALA A 56 -21.97 -0.11 12.27
N PRO A 57 -23.05 -0.06 11.47
CA PRO A 57 -24.29 -0.78 11.77
C PRO A 57 -23.99 -2.27 12.01
N GLU A 58 -24.70 -2.84 12.99
CA GLU A 58 -24.49 -4.17 13.58
C GLU A 58 -24.45 -5.34 12.58
N SER A 59 -24.90 -5.12 11.34
CA SER A 59 -25.07 -6.13 10.29
C SER A 59 -23.86 -6.29 9.35
N GLU A 60 -22.71 -5.67 9.63
CA GLU A 60 -21.60 -5.58 8.67
C GLU A 60 -20.27 -6.18 9.17
N GLU A 61 -20.32 -7.31 9.86
CA GLU A 61 -19.12 -8.04 10.30
C GLU A 61 -18.16 -8.37 9.13
N PHE A 62 -18.72 -8.63 7.94
CA PHE A 62 -17.94 -8.85 6.71
C PHE A 62 -17.11 -7.63 6.25
N THR A 63 -17.37 -6.43 6.79
CA THR A 63 -16.61 -5.23 6.44
C THR A 63 -15.41 -4.98 7.34
N LYS A 64 -15.18 -5.75 8.40
CA LYS A 64 -14.06 -5.53 9.32
C LYS A 64 -13.07 -6.67 9.18
N MET A 65 -12.09 -6.50 8.30
CA MET A 65 -11.10 -7.53 8.02
C MET A 65 -9.76 -7.16 8.63
N SER A 66 -9.18 -6.02 8.25
CA SER A 66 -7.87 -5.60 8.74
C SER A 66 -7.91 -4.18 9.28
N LEU A 67 -7.34 -4.00 10.47
CA LEU A 67 -7.19 -2.69 11.09
C LEU A 67 -6.12 -1.83 10.37
N PHE A 68 -5.19 -2.45 9.65
CA PHE A 68 -4.14 -1.73 8.93
C PHE A 68 -4.58 -1.25 7.55
N LEU A 69 -5.65 -1.84 7.00
CA LEU A 69 -6.22 -1.47 5.70
C LEU A 69 -7.49 -0.62 5.83
N GLN A 70 -8.00 -0.40 7.05
CA GLN A 70 -9.31 0.21 7.27
C GLN A 70 -9.33 1.26 8.40
N LEU A 71 -10.31 2.17 8.33
CA LEU A 71 -10.47 3.31 9.23
C LEU A 71 -11.05 2.98 10.61
N TRP A 72 -11.52 1.75 10.85
CA TRP A 72 -12.09 1.38 12.13
C TRP A 72 -10.98 1.18 13.19
N LYS A 73 -11.33 1.36 14.46
CA LYS A 73 -10.39 1.21 15.58
C LYS A 73 -10.79 0.01 16.43
N THR A 74 -9.84 -0.64 17.08
CA THR A 74 -10.12 -1.70 18.06
C THR A 74 -9.93 -1.22 19.50
N LYS A 75 -10.69 -1.79 20.44
CA LYS A 75 -10.50 -1.51 21.87
C LYS A 75 -9.32 -2.32 22.42
N THR A 76 -8.12 -1.74 22.33
CA THR A 76 -6.85 -2.40 22.72
C THR A 76 -6.86 -2.99 24.13
N GLN A 77 -7.60 -2.42 25.09
CA GLN A 77 -7.68 -2.92 26.47
C GLN A 77 -8.21 -4.36 26.56
N LYS A 78 -9.09 -4.77 25.65
CA LYS A 78 -9.72 -6.10 25.63
C LYS A 78 -8.91 -7.15 24.85
N LEU A 79 -7.86 -6.74 24.16
CA LEU A 79 -7.03 -7.66 23.40
C LEU A 79 -6.09 -8.48 24.30
N PRO A 80 -5.70 -9.69 23.88
CA PRO A 80 -4.57 -10.41 24.46
C PRO A 80 -3.29 -9.58 24.48
N GLN A 81 -2.36 -9.91 25.39
CA GLN A 81 -1.15 -9.12 25.62
C GLN A 81 -0.29 -8.98 24.36
N ASP A 82 -0.15 -10.05 23.56
CA ASP A 82 0.66 -10.03 22.35
C ASP A 82 0.11 -9.06 21.30
N LEU A 83 -1.20 -9.04 21.09
CA LEU A 83 -1.85 -8.09 20.16
C LEU A 83 -1.75 -6.65 20.67
N LYS A 84 -1.81 -6.43 21.99
CA LYS A 84 -1.55 -5.11 22.58
C LYS A 84 -0.15 -4.63 22.25
N GLU A 85 0.84 -5.50 22.39
CA GLU A 85 2.23 -5.18 22.10
C GLU A 85 2.45 -4.89 20.62
N ILE A 86 1.90 -5.71 19.71
CA ILE A 86 1.88 -5.47 18.26
C ILE A 86 1.34 -4.08 17.96
N MET A 87 0.16 -3.73 18.48
CA MET A 87 -0.46 -2.42 18.25
C MET A 87 0.39 -1.26 18.78
N GLN A 88 1.04 -1.43 19.92
CA GLN A 88 1.92 -0.41 20.51
C GLN A 88 3.21 -0.23 19.72
N VAL A 89 3.85 -1.32 19.30
CA VAL A 89 5.08 -1.31 18.50
C VAL A 89 4.80 -0.72 17.12
N SER A 90 3.73 -1.15 16.45
CA SER A 90 3.30 -0.58 15.16
C SER A 90 3.12 0.92 15.23
N LYS A 91 2.41 1.42 16.26
CA LYS A 91 2.20 2.86 16.46
C LYS A 91 3.51 3.58 16.77
N LYS A 92 4.33 3.03 17.67
CA LYS A 92 5.60 3.62 18.10
C LYS A 92 6.57 3.80 16.94
N HIS A 93 6.60 2.84 16.04
CA HIS A 93 7.51 2.85 14.90
C HIS A 93 6.86 3.37 13.62
N GLY A 94 5.64 3.93 13.65
CA GLY A 94 5.03 4.52 12.46
C GLY A 94 4.84 3.50 11.34
N VAL A 95 4.22 2.36 11.64
CA VAL A 95 3.82 1.41 10.60
C VAL A 95 2.62 1.98 9.85
N GLN A 96 2.76 2.17 8.54
CA GLN A 96 1.73 2.73 7.68
C GLN A 96 1.87 2.22 6.24
N LEU A 97 0.78 2.31 5.46
CA LEU A 97 0.82 2.16 4.01
C LEU A 97 1.42 3.44 3.41
N GLU A 98 2.58 3.33 2.76
CA GLU A 98 3.24 4.47 2.14
C GLU A 98 4.15 4.03 0.98
N GLY A 99 4.12 4.80 -0.09
CA GLY A 99 4.85 4.58 -1.33
C GLY A 99 4.71 5.79 -2.24
N LEU A 100 5.57 5.90 -3.25
CA LEU A 100 5.47 7.00 -4.22
C LEU A 100 4.24 6.82 -5.10
N ALA A 101 4.10 5.63 -5.69
CA ALA A 101 2.93 5.18 -6.42
C ALA A 101 2.75 3.67 -6.25
N PHE A 102 1.52 3.19 -6.41
CA PHE A 102 1.19 1.78 -6.26
C PHE A 102 0.65 1.22 -7.57
N SER A 103 0.98 -0.04 -7.85
CA SER A 103 0.43 -0.70 -9.03
C SER A 103 -1.09 -0.88 -8.91
N ARG A 104 -1.81 -0.97 -10.03
CA ARG A 104 -3.25 -1.33 -10.08
C ARG A 104 -3.53 -2.63 -9.35
N ALA A 105 -2.61 -3.60 -9.42
CA ALA A 105 -2.72 -4.85 -8.69
C ALA A 105 -2.71 -4.63 -7.17
N THR A 106 -1.76 -3.83 -6.67
CA THR A 106 -1.66 -3.48 -5.24
C THR A 106 -2.88 -2.67 -4.78
N MET A 107 -3.29 -1.65 -5.55
CA MET A 107 -4.51 -0.88 -5.27
C MET A 107 -5.75 -1.77 -5.24
N GLY A 108 -5.85 -2.72 -6.19
CA GLY A 108 -6.96 -3.65 -6.31
C GLY A 108 -7.15 -4.56 -5.10
N GLN A 109 -6.06 -4.89 -4.39
CA GLN A 109 -6.05 -5.70 -3.16
C GLN A 109 -6.53 -4.93 -1.91
N MET A 110 -6.74 -3.61 -2.00
CA MET A 110 -7.28 -2.83 -0.90
C MET A 110 -8.77 -3.10 -0.70
N LEU A 111 -9.22 -2.98 0.55
CA LEU A 111 -10.63 -3.09 0.89
C LEU A 111 -11.40 -1.86 0.44
N LEU A 112 -12.46 -2.06 -0.32
CA LEU A 112 -13.34 -0.99 -0.78
C LEU A 112 -14.05 -0.30 0.39
N TRP A 113 -14.46 -1.10 1.38
CA TRP A 113 -15.25 -0.63 2.52
C TRP A 113 -14.34 -0.18 3.64
N LEU A 114 -14.66 0.99 4.23
CA LEU A 114 -13.88 1.60 5.30
C LEU A 114 -12.39 1.77 4.95
N HIS A 115 -12.05 1.91 3.66
CA HIS A 115 -10.69 2.06 3.14
C HIS A 115 -9.89 3.08 3.97
N SER A 116 -8.68 2.72 4.43
CA SER A 116 -7.85 3.56 5.33
C SER A 116 -7.59 4.96 4.79
N GLU A 117 -7.42 5.07 3.48
CA GLU A 117 -7.09 6.35 2.80
C GLU A 117 -8.30 7.12 2.26
N ALA A 118 -9.53 6.59 2.39
CA ALA A 118 -10.71 7.27 1.88
C ALA A 118 -11.04 8.55 2.67
N ASP A 119 -11.70 9.51 2.02
CA ASP A 119 -12.25 10.69 2.70
C ASP A 119 -13.14 10.26 3.88
N LYS A 120 -12.90 10.85 5.06
CA LYS A 120 -13.57 10.55 6.34
C LYS A 120 -15.07 10.83 6.34
N LYS A 121 -15.63 11.30 5.21
CA LYS A 121 -17.06 11.46 4.97
C LYS A 121 -17.79 10.12 5.10
N ARG A 122 -18.22 9.83 6.33
CA ARG A 122 -18.96 8.63 6.75
C ARG A 122 -20.16 8.27 5.85
N HIS A 123 -20.76 9.23 5.15
CA HIS A 123 -21.91 8.98 4.27
C HIS A 123 -21.55 8.14 3.03
N LEU A 124 -20.28 8.11 2.61
CA LEU A 124 -19.81 7.26 1.52
C LEU A 124 -19.86 5.78 1.88
N HIS A 125 -19.81 5.44 3.17
CA HIS A 125 -19.93 4.06 3.64
C HIS A 125 -21.31 3.75 4.26
N SER A 126 -22.32 4.60 4.00
CA SER A 126 -23.67 4.43 4.55
C SER A 126 -24.44 3.25 3.92
N ASN A 127 -25.41 2.74 4.69
CA ASN A 127 -26.37 1.67 4.36
C ASN A 127 -27.39 2.06 3.27
N GLN A 128 -26.95 2.76 2.23
CA GLN A 128 -27.77 2.98 1.04
C GLN A 128 -28.12 1.64 0.39
N LYS A 129 -29.28 1.59 -0.28
CA LYS A 129 -29.78 0.37 -0.93
C LYS A 129 -28.76 -0.15 -1.95
N GLU A 130 -28.12 0.77 -2.67
CA GLU A 130 -27.08 0.49 -3.65
C GLU A 130 -25.82 -0.06 -2.98
N SER A 131 -25.37 0.53 -1.86
CA SER A 131 -24.23 0.00 -1.10
C SER A 131 -24.51 -1.42 -0.58
N ARG A 132 -25.72 -1.68 -0.06
CA ARG A 132 -26.10 -3.02 0.38
C ARG A 132 -26.13 -4.03 -0.76
N CYS A 133 -26.69 -3.65 -1.91
CA CYS A 133 -26.71 -4.50 -3.10
C CYS A 133 -25.29 -4.77 -3.63
N LEU A 134 -24.38 -3.78 -3.60
CA LEU A 134 -22.98 -3.99 -3.94
C LEU A 134 -22.32 -5.05 -3.05
N LYS A 135 -22.62 -5.04 -1.76
CA LYS A 135 -22.07 -5.98 -0.76
C LYS A 135 -22.65 -7.39 -0.92
N GLU A 136 -23.99 -7.50 -0.89
CA GLU A 136 -24.69 -8.78 -0.79
C GLU A 136 -24.94 -9.45 -2.14
N THR A 137 -25.25 -8.66 -3.17
CA THR A 137 -25.63 -9.18 -4.50
C THR A 137 -24.44 -9.23 -5.45
N HIS A 138 -23.64 -8.16 -5.48
CA HIS A 138 -22.47 -8.10 -6.35
C HIS A 138 -21.21 -8.66 -5.72
N GLY A 139 -21.19 -8.90 -4.39
CA GLY A 139 -20.03 -9.40 -3.68
C GLY A 139 -18.82 -8.46 -3.71
N ALA A 140 -19.04 -7.16 -3.95
CA ALA A 140 -17.96 -6.19 -4.10
C ALA A 140 -17.33 -5.90 -2.74
N GLN A 141 -16.10 -6.37 -2.52
CA GLN A 141 -15.37 -6.26 -1.27
C GLN A 141 -14.06 -5.48 -1.46
N TRP A 142 -13.43 -5.65 -2.61
CA TRP A 142 -12.13 -5.10 -2.96
C TRP A 142 -12.27 -3.91 -3.91
N VAL A 143 -11.24 -3.07 -3.96
CA VAL A 143 -11.18 -1.94 -4.90
C VAL A 143 -11.29 -2.43 -6.34
N GLN A 144 -10.66 -3.56 -6.69
CA GLN A 144 -10.78 -4.17 -8.02
C GLN A 144 -12.23 -4.54 -8.40
N ASP A 145 -13.04 -5.01 -7.44
CA ASP A 145 -14.43 -5.39 -7.72
C ASP A 145 -15.25 -4.16 -8.11
N ALA A 146 -15.07 -3.06 -7.36
CA ALA A 146 -15.69 -1.79 -7.68
C ALA A 146 -15.22 -1.24 -9.02
N GLU A 147 -13.95 -1.42 -9.36
CA GLU A 147 -13.38 -0.96 -10.63
C GLU A 147 -14.04 -1.67 -11.82
N VAL A 148 -14.18 -3.00 -11.75
CA VAL A 148 -14.88 -3.81 -12.76
C VAL A 148 -16.33 -3.36 -12.92
N LEU A 149 -17.03 -3.09 -11.81
CA LEU A 149 -18.40 -2.60 -11.82
C LEU A 149 -18.52 -1.18 -12.39
N ALA A 150 -17.60 -0.28 -12.04
CA ALA A 150 -17.58 1.10 -12.55
C ALA A 150 -17.29 1.13 -14.07
N LYS A 151 -16.37 0.29 -14.55
CA LYS A 151 -16.06 0.13 -15.98
C LYS A 151 -17.29 -0.29 -16.80
N CYS A 152 -18.27 -0.98 -16.21
CA CYS A 152 -19.52 -1.33 -16.89
C CYS A 152 -20.31 -0.11 -17.39
N LEU A 153 -20.13 1.08 -16.80
CA LEU A 153 -20.76 2.32 -17.26
C LEU A 153 -20.26 2.79 -18.62
N LYS A 154 -19.02 2.44 -18.97
CA LYS A 154 -18.35 2.84 -20.21
C LYS A 154 -18.48 1.81 -21.34
N LEU A 155 -19.10 0.65 -21.07
CA LEU A 155 -19.23 -0.41 -22.07
C LEU A 155 -20.16 0.00 -23.22
N PRO A 156 -19.83 -0.39 -24.48
CA PRO A 156 -20.70 -0.14 -25.61
C PRO A 156 -22.05 -0.83 -25.41
N GLY A 157 -23.14 -0.10 -25.66
CA GLY A 157 -24.51 -0.60 -25.49
C GLY A 157 -25.05 -0.49 -24.05
N HIS A 158 -24.25 -0.06 -23.07
CA HIS A 158 -24.79 0.33 -21.76
C HIS A 158 -25.68 1.57 -21.90
N ARG A 159 -26.77 1.61 -21.13
CA ARG A 159 -27.69 2.76 -21.08
C ARG A 159 -27.88 3.15 -19.62
N ASN A 160 -27.84 4.46 -19.36
CA ASN A 160 -28.02 5.03 -18.02
C ASN A 160 -29.50 4.98 -17.56
N ASN A 161 -30.08 3.78 -17.47
CA ASN A 161 -31.43 3.54 -17.00
C ASN A 161 -31.55 2.16 -16.30
N LYS A 162 -32.65 1.96 -15.55
CA LYS A 162 -32.90 0.71 -14.80
C LYS A 162 -33.13 -0.50 -15.72
N LYS A 163 -33.60 -0.28 -16.95
CA LYS A 163 -34.03 -1.32 -17.90
C LYS A 163 -32.97 -1.60 -18.98
N CYS A 164 -31.70 -1.29 -18.70
CA CYS A 164 -30.62 -1.57 -19.64
C CYS A 164 -30.54 -3.07 -19.90
N ARG A 165 -30.46 -3.45 -21.18
CA ARG A 165 -30.36 -4.85 -21.62
C ARG A 165 -28.96 -5.24 -22.07
N CYS A 166 -27.94 -4.47 -21.70
CA CYS A 166 -26.56 -4.88 -21.95
C CYS A 166 -26.26 -6.16 -21.14
N GLN A 167 -25.33 -6.97 -21.62
CA GLN A 167 -25.02 -8.28 -21.04
C GLN A 167 -24.72 -8.19 -19.53
N ARG A 168 -23.91 -7.21 -19.11
CA ARG A 168 -23.56 -6.98 -17.69
C ARG A 168 -24.79 -6.65 -16.83
N CYS A 169 -25.70 -5.80 -17.32
CA CYS A 169 -26.93 -5.45 -16.60
C CYS A 169 -27.88 -6.65 -16.47
N VAL A 170 -28.00 -7.46 -17.53
CA VAL A 170 -28.86 -8.66 -17.52
C VAL A 170 -28.33 -9.69 -16.53
N ILE A 171 -27.02 -9.93 -16.51
CA ILE A 171 -26.38 -10.83 -15.54
C ILE A 171 -26.63 -10.34 -14.11
N ALA A 172 -26.39 -9.06 -13.84
CA ALA A 172 -26.63 -8.48 -12.51
C ALA A 172 -28.09 -8.59 -12.09
N GLN A 173 -29.04 -8.38 -13.00
CA GLN A 173 -30.47 -8.57 -12.73
C GLN A 173 -30.81 -10.03 -12.44
N GLY A 174 -30.20 -10.98 -13.16
CA GLY A 174 -30.33 -12.42 -12.90
C GLY A 174 -29.82 -12.84 -11.53
N GLN A 175 -28.86 -12.10 -10.96
CA GLN A 175 -28.36 -12.28 -9.59
C GLN A 175 -29.25 -11.61 -8.52
N GLY A 176 -30.33 -10.93 -8.92
CA GLY A 176 -31.26 -10.25 -8.00
C GLY A 176 -31.05 -8.73 -7.88
N CYS A 177 -30.14 -8.13 -8.64
CA CYS A 177 -29.95 -6.67 -8.61
C CYS A 177 -31.12 -5.94 -9.28
N THR A 178 -31.84 -5.13 -8.50
CA THR A 178 -32.99 -4.39 -9.03
C THR A 178 -32.61 -3.25 -9.97
N ASN A 179 -31.41 -2.67 -9.83
CA ASN A 179 -30.95 -1.55 -10.66
C ASN A 179 -29.42 -1.54 -10.79
N PRO A 180 -28.86 -2.30 -11.76
CA PRO A 180 -27.42 -2.42 -11.93
C PRO A 180 -26.73 -1.07 -12.20
N ASN A 181 -27.34 -0.22 -13.02
CA ASN A 181 -26.79 1.10 -13.35
C ASN A 181 -26.55 1.97 -12.10
N LYS A 182 -27.45 1.94 -11.12
CA LYS A 182 -27.25 2.66 -9.86
C LYS A 182 -26.11 2.06 -9.02
N CYS A 183 -25.98 0.74 -9.00
CA CYS A 183 -24.89 0.06 -8.31
C CYS A 183 -23.53 0.39 -8.95
N TYR A 184 -23.44 0.38 -10.29
CA TYR A 184 -22.22 0.76 -11.01
C TYR A 184 -21.82 2.22 -10.76
N LYS A 185 -22.79 3.14 -10.78
CA LYS A 185 -22.54 4.55 -10.38
C LYS A 185 -22.10 4.66 -8.93
N ARG A 186 -22.67 3.85 -8.04
CA ARG A 186 -22.26 3.84 -6.64
C ARG A 186 -20.83 3.35 -6.48
N ALA A 187 -20.42 2.31 -7.20
CA ALA A 187 -19.04 1.84 -7.24
C ALA A 187 -18.08 2.94 -7.74
N GLU A 188 -18.43 3.64 -8.82
CA GLU A 188 -17.65 4.78 -9.32
C GLU A 188 -17.53 5.90 -8.27
N ILE A 189 -18.61 6.24 -7.55
CA ILE A 189 -18.57 7.24 -6.47
C ILE A 189 -17.64 6.82 -5.34
N LEU A 190 -17.63 5.54 -4.97
CA LEU A 190 -16.73 5.02 -3.93
C LEU A 190 -15.26 5.14 -4.36
N LEU A 191 -14.94 4.79 -5.60
CA LEU A 191 -13.58 4.90 -6.15
C LEU A 191 -13.12 6.36 -6.25
N ARG A 192 -13.98 7.27 -6.71
CA ARG A 192 -13.67 8.71 -6.80
C ARG A 192 -13.46 9.39 -5.45
N ALA A 193 -13.84 8.74 -4.34
CA ALA A 193 -13.56 9.24 -3.00
C ALA A 193 -12.19 8.82 -2.46
N LEU A 194 -11.47 7.96 -3.19
CA LEU A 194 -10.09 7.61 -2.88
C LEU A 194 -9.14 8.71 -3.38
N PRO A 195 -8.05 9.00 -2.66
CA PRO A 195 -7.00 9.88 -3.15
C PRO A 195 -6.41 9.38 -4.47
N LEU A 196 -5.81 10.27 -5.26
CA LEU A 196 -5.28 9.93 -6.59
C LEU A 196 -4.33 8.72 -6.56
N LYS A 197 -3.45 8.66 -5.54
CA LYS A 197 -2.52 7.56 -5.30
C LYS A 197 -3.20 6.18 -5.16
N TRP A 198 -4.45 6.15 -4.74
CA TRP A 198 -5.22 4.93 -4.46
C TRP A 198 -6.43 4.76 -5.38
N ASN A 199 -6.56 5.60 -6.42
CA ASN A 199 -7.73 5.62 -7.27
C ASN A 199 -7.43 4.98 -8.64
N PRO A 200 -7.90 3.74 -8.89
CA PRO A 200 -7.64 3.05 -10.14
C PRO A 200 -8.40 3.65 -11.33
N LEU A 201 -9.27 4.64 -11.15
CA LEU A 201 -9.91 5.31 -12.28
C LEU A 201 -9.05 6.41 -12.90
N HIS A 202 -7.97 6.82 -12.23
CA HIS A 202 -7.00 7.78 -12.74
C HIS A 202 -5.82 7.09 -13.44
N GLU A 203 -5.14 7.87 -14.26
CA GLU A 203 -3.83 7.52 -14.81
C GLU A 203 -2.81 7.41 -13.67
N GLN A 204 -2.03 6.34 -13.71
CA GLN A 204 -1.02 5.99 -12.72
C GLN A 204 0.35 5.97 -13.39
N PRO A 205 1.45 6.19 -12.65
CA PRO A 205 2.80 6.16 -13.23
C PRO A 205 3.09 4.86 -14.00
N GLU A 206 2.61 3.71 -13.51
CA GLU A 206 2.74 2.42 -14.21
C GLU A 206 2.17 2.40 -15.64
N ASP A 207 1.21 3.28 -15.97
CA ASP A 207 0.59 3.32 -17.30
C ASP A 207 1.57 3.89 -18.36
N SER A 208 2.62 4.61 -17.93
CA SER A 208 3.66 5.20 -18.79
C SER A 208 5.07 4.64 -18.53
N GLU A 209 5.25 3.87 -17.46
CA GLU A 209 6.55 3.28 -17.12
C GLU A 209 6.92 2.12 -18.05
N PRO A 210 8.20 1.96 -18.41
CA PRO A 210 8.64 0.81 -19.19
C PRO A 210 8.44 -0.48 -18.38
N PRO A 211 8.12 -1.60 -19.04
CA PRO A 211 8.02 -2.89 -18.36
C PRO A 211 9.35 -3.23 -17.69
N VAL A 212 9.27 -3.64 -16.43
CA VAL A 212 10.44 -4.11 -15.67
C VAL A 212 10.85 -5.46 -16.26
N ASP A 213 12.10 -5.57 -16.71
CA ASP A 213 12.68 -6.85 -17.11
C ASP A 213 12.93 -7.69 -15.86
N THR A 214 12.01 -8.62 -15.55
CA THR A 214 12.05 -9.44 -14.33
C THR A 214 13.04 -10.60 -14.41
N SER A 215 13.83 -10.68 -15.49
CA SER A 215 14.79 -11.77 -15.72
C SER A 215 15.99 -11.76 -14.76
N GLU A 216 16.29 -10.64 -14.11
CA GLU A 216 17.49 -10.49 -13.26
C GLU A 216 17.26 -10.56 -11.74
N ASP A 217 16.02 -10.55 -11.24
CA ASP A 217 15.74 -10.41 -9.79
C ASP A 217 15.59 -11.76 -9.03
N ASN A 218 15.84 -12.88 -9.70
CA ASN A 218 15.85 -14.20 -9.07
C ASN A 218 17.23 -14.55 -8.50
N GLY A 219 17.63 -13.87 -7.44
CA GLY A 219 18.72 -14.37 -6.59
C GLY A 219 19.51 -13.30 -5.85
N ILE A 220 19.38 -13.31 -4.53
CA ILE A 220 20.45 -12.85 -3.64
C ILE A 220 21.62 -13.84 -3.80
N GLN A 221 22.36 -13.75 -4.90
CA GLN A 221 23.72 -14.28 -4.97
C GLN A 221 24.66 -13.11 -4.74
N GLN A 222 25.42 -13.19 -3.65
CA GLN A 222 26.62 -12.39 -3.47
C GLN A 222 27.56 -12.76 -4.62
N ASP A 223 27.62 -11.96 -5.66
CA ASP A 223 28.65 -12.13 -6.67
C ASP A 223 29.25 -10.77 -7.05
N HIS A 224 30.55 -10.66 -6.80
CA HIS A 224 31.34 -9.51 -7.17
C HIS A 224 31.41 -9.46 -8.70
N GLY A 225 30.68 -8.53 -9.32
CA GLY A 225 30.82 -8.24 -10.77
C GLY A 225 29.56 -8.39 -11.62
N ILE A 226 28.38 -8.63 -11.03
CA ILE A 226 27.11 -8.57 -11.79
C ILE A 226 26.69 -7.11 -11.91
N GLU A 227 26.74 -6.56 -13.13
CA GLU A 227 26.12 -5.30 -13.49
C GLU A 227 24.60 -5.45 -13.29
N ARG A 228 24.01 -4.58 -12.47
CA ARG A 228 22.56 -4.55 -12.24
C ARG A 228 22.01 -3.27 -12.82
N THR A 229 20.98 -3.40 -13.64
CA THR A 229 20.28 -2.23 -14.18
C THR A 229 19.48 -1.57 -13.06
N PHE A 230 19.73 -0.28 -12.80
CA PHE A 230 18.94 0.46 -11.82
C PHE A 230 17.50 0.62 -12.34
N ASN A 231 16.54 0.01 -11.63
CA ASN A 231 15.12 0.21 -11.93
C ASN A 231 14.71 1.64 -11.54
N ARG A 232 14.32 2.42 -12.54
CA ARG A 232 13.90 3.82 -12.38
C ARG A 232 12.39 3.99 -12.17
N ASN A 233 11.63 2.91 -12.11
CA ASN A 233 10.18 2.97 -11.96
C ASN A 233 9.80 3.46 -10.55
N LEU A 234 8.82 4.34 -10.48
CA LEU A 234 8.27 4.91 -9.24
C LEU A 234 7.19 4.02 -8.65
N THR A 235 6.58 3.19 -9.48
CA THR A 235 5.55 2.23 -9.04
C THR A 235 6.19 1.11 -8.25
N ASP A 236 5.75 0.97 -6.99
CA ASP A 236 6.04 -0.22 -6.20
C ASP A 236 5.27 -1.41 -6.79
N ALA A 237 5.97 -2.22 -7.58
CA ALA A 237 5.46 -3.49 -8.10
C ALA A 237 5.59 -4.56 -7.01
N GLY A 238 4.48 -5.07 -6.50
CA GLY A 238 4.50 -6.05 -5.43
C GLY A 238 3.14 -6.35 -4.81
N THR A 239 3.19 -7.09 -3.71
CA THR A 239 2.01 -7.41 -2.90
C THR A 239 1.62 -6.22 -2.03
N LEU A 240 0.42 -6.25 -1.47
CA LEU A 240 0.00 -5.26 -0.47
C LEU A 240 0.94 -5.20 0.76
N ALA A 241 1.65 -6.29 1.06
CA ALA A 241 2.64 -6.32 2.13
C ALA A 241 3.81 -5.36 1.85
N ASP A 242 4.19 -5.24 0.58
CA ASP A 242 5.31 -4.42 0.12
C ASP A 242 4.98 -2.92 0.13
N ALA A 243 3.70 -2.55 0.26
CA ALA A 243 3.26 -1.17 0.44
C ALA A 243 3.41 -0.66 1.88
N PHE A 244 3.69 -1.53 2.86
CA PHE A 244 3.89 -1.10 4.23
C PHE A 244 5.31 -0.59 4.46
N ARG A 245 5.41 0.54 5.14
CA ARG A 245 6.66 1.15 5.61
C ARG A 245 6.63 1.25 7.13
N ILE A 246 7.80 1.11 7.74
CA ILE A 246 8.04 1.31 9.17
C ILE A 246 9.09 2.40 9.33
N PHE A 247 9.16 2.99 10.52
CA PHE A 247 9.97 4.15 10.87
C PHE A 247 9.57 5.44 10.15
N THR A 248 8.31 5.52 9.70
CA THR A 248 7.79 6.74 9.09
C THR A 248 7.57 7.83 10.13
N ARG A 249 7.68 9.09 9.70
CA ARG A 249 7.40 10.28 10.51
C ARG A 249 6.72 11.33 9.63
N GLY A 250 5.81 12.11 10.23
CA GLY A 250 5.19 13.24 9.54
C GLY A 250 3.88 12.89 8.82
N LYS A 251 3.48 13.76 7.88
CA LYS A 251 2.24 13.60 7.11
C LYS A 251 2.49 12.68 5.91
N VAL A 252 1.52 11.82 5.65
CA VAL A 252 1.44 10.99 4.43
C VAL A 252 1.19 11.90 3.23
N CYS A 253 1.89 11.66 2.13
CA CYS A 253 1.59 12.31 0.85
C CYS A 253 0.48 11.51 0.17
N SER A 254 -0.60 12.14 -0.28
CA SER A 254 -1.68 11.44 -1.00
C SER A 254 -1.71 11.76 -2.50
N GLU A 255 -0.74 12.56 -2.94
CA GLU A 255 -0.58 12.98 -4.32
C GLU A 255 0.25 11.94 -5.08
N LEU A 256 -0.01 11.85 -6.38
CA LEU A 256 0.89 11.13 -7.27
C LEU A 256 2.10 12.01 -7.57
N PRO A 257 3.30 11.42 -7.73
CA PRO A 257 4.38 12.16 -8.34
C PRO A 257 3.92 12.66 -9.72
N PRO A 258 4.43 13.82 -10.19
CA PRO A 258 4.15 14.25 -11.55
C PRO A 258 4.49 13.09 -12.50
N PRO A 259 3.65 12.83 -13.52
CA PRO A 259 4.00 11.86 -14.55
C PRO A 259 5.40 12.22 -15.03
N ARG A 260 6.23 11.20 -15.23
CA ARG A 260 7.58 11.41 -15.72
C ARG A 260 7.41 12.24 -16.98
N ILE A 261 7.87 13.49 -16.93
CA ILE A 261 8.20 14.19 -18.15
C ILE A 261 9.33 13.29 -18.64
N ASP A 262 9.01 12.39 -19.57
CA ASP A 262 10.01 11.97 -20.52
C ASP A 262 10.72 13.26 -20.84
N TRP A 263 12.01 13.32 -20.54
CA TRP A 263 12.82 14.37 -21.08
C TRP A 263 12.75 14.13 -22.60
N GLU A 264 11.63 14.51 -23.23
CA GLU A 264 11.55 14.90 -24.62
C GLU A 264 12.76 15.76 -24.75
N GLU A 265 13.76 15.22 -25.42
CA GLU A 265 15.07 15.77 -25.70
C GLU A 265 15.00 17.27 -25.50
N SER A 266 15.23 17.70 -24.26
CA SER A 266 15.02 19.10 -23.96
C SER A 266 16.04 19.77 -24.86
N ASP A 267 15.57 20.71 -25.68
CA ASP A 267 16.30 21.63 -26.56
C ASP A 267 17.36 22.46 -25.81
N CYS A 268 18.00 21.90 -24.79
CA CYS A 268 19.39 22.12 -24.48
C CYS A 268 20.19 21.73 -25.73
N GLY A 269 20.35 22.66 -26.68
CA GLY A 269 21.04 22.52 -27.96
C GLY A 269 22.51 22.12 -27.86
N GLY A 270 22.78 20.97 -27.27
CA GLY A 270 24.03 20.24 -27.28
C GLY A 270 23.68 18.83 -27.72
N THR A 271 24.21 18.44 -28.88
CA THR A 271 24.25 17.06 -29.35
C THR A 271 24.82 16.17 -28.25
N HIS A 272 23.97 15.57 -27.42
CA HIS A 272 24.36 14.48 -26.53
C HIS A 272 24.37 13.18 -27.35
N ASP A 273 25.28 13.13 -28.33
CA ASP A 273 25.87 11.87 -28.76
C ASP A 273 26.65 11.34 -27.56
N SER A 274 25.99 10.59 -26.68
CA SER A 274 26.68 9.70 -25.78
C SER A 274 25.83 8.48 -25.49
N GLU A 275 25.83 7.55 -26.44
CA GLU A 275 25.64 6.12 -26.17
C GLU A 275 26.72 5.55 -25.23
N THR A 276 27.67 6.37 -24.74
CA THR A 276 28.70 5.95 -23.80
C THR A 276 28.16 5.99 -22.36
N PRO A 277 28.06 4.85 -21.66
CA PRO A 277 27.68 4.83 -20.25
C PRO A 277 28.69 5.63 -19.42
N GLN A 278 28.19 6.56 -18.59
CA GLN A 278 29.01 7.31 -17.65
C GLN A 278 29.19 6.49 -16.37
N THR A 279 30.43 6.14 -16.02
CA THR A 279 30.74 5.49 -14.76
C THR A 279 30.78 6.52 -13.63
N ILE A 280 29.95 6.32 -12.61
CA ILE A 280 29.90 7.15 -11.40
C ILE A 280 30.30 6.27 -10.23
N TYR A 281 31.18 6.77 -9.38
CA TYR A 281 31.63 6.07 -8.18
C TYR A 281 30.83 6.60 -6.99
N THR A 282 30.33 5.70 -6.15
CA THR A 282 29.67 6.09 -4.89
C THR A 282 30.39 5.45 -3.73
N ASP A 283 30.55 6.20 -2.64
CA ASP A 283 31.07 5.67 -1.37
C ASP A 283 30.19 6.16 -0.21
N GLY A 284 29.98 5.28 0.76
CA GLY A 284 29.12 5.53 1.91
C GLY A 284 29.95 5.80 3.16
N GLY A 285 29.80 6.98 3.74
CA GLY A 285 30.40 7.33 5.02
C GLY A 285 29.39 7.24 6.16
N CYS A 286 29.73 6.61 7.28
CA CYS A 286 28.90 6.63 8.48
C CYS A 286 29.71 7.05 9.71
N THR A 287 29.39 8.22 10.25
CA THR A 287 29.89 8.68 11.56
C THR A 287 29.06 8.06 12.68
N ASN A 288 29.71 7.64 13.77
CA ASN A 288 29.09 6.94 14.91
C ASN A 288 28.37 5.64 14.51
N ASN A 289 28.96 4.88 13.58
CA ASN A 289 28.38 3.62 13.12
C ASN A 289 28.11 2.67 14.30
N GLY A 290 26.88 2.14 14.37
CA GLY A 290 26.41 1.30 15.46
C GLY A 290 25.89 2.03 16.70
N ASP A 291 25.93 3.36 16.74
CA ASP A 291 25.35 4.17 17.81
C ASP A 291 24.00 4.79 17.39
N LYS A 292 23.21 5.25 18.36
CA LYS A 292 21.90 5.90 18.15
C LYS A 292 21.99 7.22 17.39
N ASN A 293 23.16 7.84 17.42
CA ASN A 293 23.46 9.10 16.73
C ASN A 293 24.31 8.86 15.48
N ALA A 294 24.18 7.68 14.86
CA ALA A 294 24.79 7.39 13.58
C ALA A 294 24.29 8.38 12.51
N ILE A 295 25.22 8.98 11.79
CA ILE A 295 24.94 9.86 10.65
C ILE A 295 25.60 9.22 9.44
N ALA A 296 24.76 8.80 8.49
CA ALA A 296 25.20 8.28 7.20
C ALA A 296 25.22 9.39 6.16
N SER A 297 26.15 9.28 5.23
CA SER A 297 26.38 10.18 4.10
C SER A 297 26.77 9.33 2.90
N VAL A 298 26.52 9.84 1.70
CA VAL A 298 26.97 9.23 0.45
C VAL A 298 27.73 10.28 -0.33
N GLY A 299 28.94 9.94 -0.75
CA GLY A 299 29.69 10.69 -1.75
C GLY A 299 29.36 10.12 -3.13
N ILE A 300 29.16 11.01 -4.09
CA ILE A 300 29.02 10.67 -5.50
C ILE A 300 30.20 11.32 -6.21
N TRP A 301 30.96 10.56 -6.99
CA TRP A 301 32.14 11.03 -7.71
C TRP A 301 32.04 10.70 -9.19
N PHE A 302 32.08 11.72 -10.05
CA PHE A 302 31.94 11.62 -11.50
C PHE A 302 33.27 11.61 -12.25
N GLY A 303 34.38 12.02 -11.62
CA GLY A 303 35.69 12.06 -12.27
C GLY A 303 36.62 13.16 -11.76
N GLN A 304 37.78 13.28 -12.39
CA GLN A 304 38.73 14.34 -12.05
C GLN A 304 38.15 15.69 -12.50
N ASN A 305 38.02 16.65 -11.55
CA ASN A 305 37.30 17.94 -11.67
C ASN A 305 35.78 17.91 -11.39
N ASP A 306 35.29 16.90 -10.67
CA ASP A 306 33.96 16.95 -10.04
C ASP A 306 33.93 18.04 -8.95
N PRO A 307 32.91 18.94 -8.91
CA PRO A 307 32.84 20.05 -7.94
C PRO A 307 32.70 19.66 -6.47
#